data_AF-A0A838M0V6-F1
#
_entry.id   AF-A0A838M0V6-F1
#
_cell.length_a   1.000
_cell.length_b   1.000
_cell.length_c   1.000
_cell.angle_alpha   90.00
_cell.angle_beta   90.00
_cell.angle_gamma   90.00
#
_symmetry.space_group_name_H-M   'P 1'
#
loop_
_entity.id
_entity.type
_entity.pdbx_description
1 polymer ?
#
loop_
_entity_poly.entity_id
_entity_poly.type
_entity_poly.pdbx_seq_one_letter_code
_entity_poly.pdbx_strand_id
1 'polypeptide(L)'
;MAMKRRKAGAWEYCIKRQGLLPRPVYLRFKDEAEGDAYIARLEKLLDAGQVPPEFARAADAPVTIGEAIDSYCVKVSVPDSDERVLISMGKSIGNVALSQIDYAWGERFVKSAKQVGQLAPSTIRHQVGAMARMFDFLLRRGELVSNPLRLLPKGYASYTPGDSAVLAAIGKDAREDQSRDRRMSVDEEAAIRRIFDFEKPEGKERAFALPERDKLLLLFDLALETAMRLRECYTLTLDQIDLPRRTIFLDRTKNGDNRQVPLSSVAVKALEPYGGDARNGLVFPWWDGDPSEASLRRTTSRLSRAFARIADAAGCGDLRFHDLRHEATSRLFEKTTLSEFEIAKITGHRSPRMLMRYANLRGSNLAEKLW
;
A
#
# COMPACT_ATOMS: atom_id res chain seq x y z
N MET A 1 -38.45 20.91 -26.10
CA MET A 1 -38.55 20.81 -27.57
C MET A 1 -37.22 20.35 -28.11
N ALA A 2 -37.24 19.20 -28.78
CA ALA A 2 -36.08 18.63 -29.43
C ALA A 2 -35.62 19.52 -30.60
N MET A 3 -34.31 19.64 -30.79
CA MET A 3 -33.74 20.32 -31.95
C MET A 3 -33.60 19.32 -33.09
N LYS A 4 -34.20 19.61 -34.24
CA LYS A 4 -34.22 18.76 -35.44
C LYS A 4 -33.30 19.32 -36.52
N ARG A 5 -32.48 18.47 -37.15
CA ARG A 5 -31.66 18.84 -38.32
C ARG A 5 -31.46 17.66 -39.26
N ARG A 6 -31.26 17.95 -40.56
CA ARG A 6 -30.92 16.93 -41.57
C ARG A 6 -29.41 16.88 -41.78
N LYS A 7 -28.80 15.70 -41.68
CA LYS A 7 -27.34 15.52 -41.84
C LYS A 7 -27.03 14.18 -42.49
N ALA A 8 -26.27 14.20 -43.59
CA ALA A 8 -25.82 13.00 -44.31
C ALA A 8 -26.94 11.99 -44.66
N GLY A 9 -28.06 12.49 -45.19
CA GLY A 9 -29.18 11.64 -45.63
C GLY A 9 -30.09 11.10 -44.52
N ALA A 10 -29.86 11.47 -43.26
CA ALA A 10 -30.70 11.09 -42.11
C ALA A 10 -31.20 12.33 -41.34
N TRP A 11 -32.31 12.15 -40.63
CA TRP A 11 -32.88 13.10 -39.70
C TRP A 11 -32.29 12.88 -38.31
N GLU A 12 -31.69 13.92 -37.74
CA GLU A 12 -31.08 13.88 -36.42
C GLU A 12 -31.85 14.78 -35.45
N TYR A 13 -32.16 14.23 -34.30
CA TYR A 13 -32.89 14.88 -33.22
C TYR A 13 -32.00 14.97 -31.99
N CYS A 14 -31.97 16.13 -31.35
CA CYS A 14 -31.24 16.37 -30.11
C CYS A 14 -32.22 16.80 -29.01
N ILE A 15 -32.32 16.01 -27.96
CA ILE A 15 -33.16 16.30 -26.79
C ILE A 15 -32.27 16.72 -25.64
N LYS A 16 -32.56 17.90 -25.06
CA LYS A 16 -31.91 18.41 -23.85
C LYS A 16 -32.98 18.66 -22.79
N ARG A 17 -32.90 17.95 -21.66
CA ARG A 17 -33.75 18.16 -20.48
C ARG A 17 -32.85 18.24 -19.26
N GLN A 18 -32.46 19.46 -18.88
CA GLN A 18 -31.67 19.66 -17.65
C GLN A 18 -32.43 19.10 -16.45
N GLY A 19 -31.72 18.38 -15.58
CA GLY A 19 -32.30 17.73 -14.40
C GLY A 19 -32.97 16.38 -14.66
N LEU A 20 -33.47 16.11 -15.88
CA LEU A 20 -34.14 14.84 -16.20
C LEU A 20 -33.27 13.86 -17.01
N LEU A 21 -32.50 14.38 -17.98
CA LEU A 21 -31.57 13.59 -18.80
C LEU A 21 -30.12 13.90 -18.40
N PRO A 22 -29.27 12.89 -18.15
CA PRO A 22 -27.89 13.10 -17.71
C PRO A 22 -26.99 13.70 -18.79
N ARG A 23 -27.35 13.52 -20.06
CA ARG A 23 -26.67 14.09 -21.24
C ARG A 23 -27.69 14.35 -22.35
N PRO A 24 -27.38 15.24 -23.32
CA PRO A 24 -28.20 15.38 -24.50
C PRO A 24 -28.34 14.03 -25.23
N VAL A 25 -29.58 13.65 -25.52
CA VAL A 25 -29.88 12.43 -26.27
C VAL A 25 -29.90 12.78 -27.76
N TYR A 26 -29.13 12.04 -28.57
CA TYR A 26 -29.08 12.20 -30.02
C TYR A 26 -29.66 10.95 -30.68
N LEU A 27 -30.69 11.13 -31.51
CA LEU A 27 -31.35 10.04 -32.22
C LEU A 27 -31.35 10.32 -33.72
N ARG A 28 -31.21 9.27 -34.52
CA ARG A 28 -31.11 9.35 -35.97
C ARG A 28 -32.14 8.43 -36.63
N PHE A 29 -32.89 8.98 -37.58
CA PHE A 29 -33.92 8.28 -38.34
C PHE A 29 -33.70 8.48 -39.83
N LYS A 30 -34.04 7.47 -40.64
CA LYS A 30 -34.02 7.60 -42.10
C LYS A 30 -35.26 8.35 -42.58
N ASP A 31 -36.41 8.01 -42.02
CA ASP A 31 -37.68 8.66 -42.30
C ASP A 31 -37.95 9.81 -41.33
N GLU A 32 -38.50 10.90 -41.85
CA GLU A 32 -38.79 12.10 -41.05
C GLU A 32 -39.97 11.89 -40.11
N ALA A 33 -41.05 11.30 -40.64
CA ALA A 33 -42.32 11.12 -39.94
C ALA A 33 -42.18 10.10 -38.81
N GLU A 34 -41.41 9.03 -39.02
CA GLU A 34 -41.04 8.06 -37.98
C GLU A 34 -40.28 8.76 -36.84
N GLY A 35 -39.29 9.58 -37.18
CA GLY A 35 -38.51 10.34 -36.22
C GLY A 35 -39.36 11.32 -35.42
N ASP A 36 -40.21 12.11 -36.08
CA ASP A 36 -41.11 13.05 -35.43
C ASP A 36 -42.09 12.33 -34.49
N ALA A 37 -42.66 11.20 -34.91
CA ALA A 37 -43.59 10.41 -34.09
C ALA A 37 -42.91 9.74 -32.89
N TYR A 38 -41.66 9.31 -33.02
CA TYR A 38 -40.88 8.78 -31.91
C TYR A 38 -40.54 9.89 -30.90
N ILE A 39 -40.05 11.03 -31.38
CA ILE A 39 -39.63 12.15 -30.54
C ILE A 39 -40.82 12.78 -29.82
N ALA A 40 -41.98 12.89 -30.47
CA ALA A 40 -43.20 13.37 -29.82
C ALA A 40 -43.65 12.45 -28.66
N ARG A 41 -43.51 11.12 -28.81
CA ARG A 41 -43.79 10.16 -27.72
C ARG A 41 -42.76 10.28 -26.60
N LEU A 42 -41.48 10.40 -26.95
CA LEU A 42 -40.40 10.55 -25.99
C LEU A 42 -40.51 11.87 -25.20
N GLU A 43 -40.81 12.99 -25.86
CA GLU A 43 -41.04 14.28 -25.17
C GLU A 43 -42.26 14.20 -24.23
N LYS A 44 -43.36 13.53 -24.63
CA LYS A 44 -44.50 13.31 -23.71
C LYS A 44 -44.13 12.53 -22.46
N LEU A 45 -43.31 11.48 -22.59
CA LEU A 45 -42.81 10.71 -21.44
C LEU A 45 -41.93 11.59 -20.53
N LEU A 46 -41.00 12.34 -21.12
CA LEU A 46 -40.10 13.23 -20.39
C LEU A 46 -40.86 14.38 -19.72
N ASP A 47 -41.89 14.93 -20.35
CA ASP A 47 -42.73 15.99 -19.78
C ASP A 47 -43.59 15.45 -18.62
N ALA A 48 -43.93 14.15 -18.64
CA ALA A 48 -44.53 13.43 -17.51
C ALA A 48 -43.50 12.98 -16.45
N GLY A 49 -42.23 13.36 -16.60
CA GLY A 49 -41.14 13.00 -15.68
C GLY A 49 -40.63 11.56 -15.81
N GLN A 50 -41.07 10.81 -16.81
CA GLN A 50 -40.69 9.42 -17.03
C GLN A 50 -39.55 9.33 -18.05
N VAL A 51 -38.39 8.81 -17.61
CA VAL A 51 -37.23 8.60 -18.48
C VAL A 51 -37.16 7.11 -18.86
N PRO A 52 -37.20 6.76 -20.16
CA PRO A 52 -37.04 5.38 -20.59
C PRO A 52 -35.71 4.79 -20.08
N PRO A 53 -35.65 3.48 -19.71
CA PRO A 53 -34.48 2.86 -19.10
C PRO A 53 -33.18 3.03 -19.90
N GLU A 54 -33.28 3.03 -21.23
CA GLU A 54 -32.16 3.24 -22.16
C GLU A 54 -31.56 4.65 -22.09
N PHE A 55 -32.30 5.63 -21.55
CA PHE A 55 -31.89 7.01 -21.34
C PHE A 55 -31.78 7.40 -19.87
N ALA A 56 -32.24 6.54 -18.96
CA ALA A 56 -32.16 6.73 -17.53
C ALA A 56 -30.71 6.54 -17.06
N ARG A 57 -30.28 7.37 -16.11
CA ARG A 57 -29.16 7.00 -15.24
C ARG A 57 -29.66 5.83 -14.39
N ALA A 58 -28.85 4.80 -14.12
CA ALA A 58 -29.17 3.91 -13.01
C ALA A 58 -29.36 4.81 -11.78
N ALA A 59 -30.51 4.73 -11.12
CA ALA A 59 -30.90 5.67 -10.06
C ALA A 59 -29.85 5.78 -8.93
N ASP A 60 -28.96 4.77 -8.82
CA ASP A 60 -27.90 4.65 -7.82
C ASP A 60 -26.47 4.85 -8.37
N ALA A 61 -26.30 5.39 -9.58
CA ALA A 61 -24.97 5.62 -10.15
C ALA A 61 -24.27 6.80 -9.44
N PRO A 62 -23.01 6.65 -9.01
CA PRO A 62 -22.30 7.71 -8.30
C PRO A 62 -22.17 8.96 -9.18
N VAL A 63 -22.29 10.12 -8.54
CA VAL A 63 -22.15 11.46 -9.13
C VAL A 63 -20.78 12.03 -8.83
N THR A 64 -20.25 11.73 -7.66
CA THR A 64 -18.99 12.27 -7.15
C THR A 64 -17.93 11.18 -6.96
N ILE A 65 -16.66 11.57 -6.82
CA ILE A 65 -15.58 10.63 -6.46
C ILE A 65 -15.87 9.98 -5.09
N GLY A 66 -16.43 10.72 -4.14
CA GLY A 66 -16.76 10.19 -2.80
C GLY A 66 -17.78 9.05 -2.88
N GLU A 67 -18.90 9.29 -3.55
CA GLU A 67 -19.93 8.27 -3.80
C GLU A 67 -19.38 7.07 -4.58
N ALA A 68 -18.46 7.32 -5.53
CA ALA A 68 -17.78 6.26 -6.26
C ALA A 68 -16.89 5.39 -5.35
N ILE A 69 -16.16 6.01 -4.42
CA ILE A 69 -15.34 5.31 -3.43
C ILE A 69 -16.23 4.43 -2.56
N ASP A 70 -17.30 4.99 -2.00
CA ASP A 70 -18.22 4.27 -1.12
C ASP A 70 -18.86 3.08 -1.86
N SER A 71 -19.39 3.33 -3.07
CA SER A 71 -19.97 2.30 -3.94
C SER A 71 -18.96 1.20 -4.26
N TYR A 72 -17.71 1.54 -4.57
CA TYR A 72 -16.66 0.58 -4.91
C TYR A 72 -16.21 -0.26 -3.71
N CYS A 73 -15.97 0.36 -2.55
CA CYS A 73 -15.55 -0.33 -1.33
C CYS A 73 -16.65 -1.25 -0.79
N VAL A 74 -17.94 -0.93 -0.99
CA VAL A 74 -19.06 -1.80 -0.62
C VAL A 74 -19.21 -2.98 -1.59
N LYS A 75 -19.01 -2.76 -2.90
CA LYS A 75 -19.31 -3.76 -3.94
C LYS A 75 -18.13 -4.64 -4.32
N VAL A 76 -16.91 -4.26 -3.95
CA VAL A 76 -15.67 -4.94 -4.35
C VAL A 76 -14.84 -5.27 -3.11
N SER A 77 -14.27 -6.47 -3.07
CA SER A 77 -13.25 -6.82 -2.07
C SER A 77 -11.97 -6.03 -2.35
N VAL A 78 -11.84 -4.85 -1.74
CA VAL A 78 -10.68 -3.97 -1.90
C VAL A 78 -9.59 -4.34 -0.89
N PRO A 79 -8.31 -4.41 -1.28
CA PRO A 79 -7.22 -4.56 -0.31
C PRO A 79 -7.18 -3.37 0.66
N ASP A 80 -7.00 -3.60 1.97
CA ASP A 80 -6.97 -2.53 2.99
C ASP A 80 -6.04 -1.37 2.66
N SER A 81 -4.91 -1.65 2.02
CA SER A 81 -3.95 -0.63 1.61
C SER A 81 -4.57 0.33 0.58
N ASP A 82 -5.37 -0.19 -0.33
CA ASP A 82 -6.07 0.58 -1.35
C ASP A 82 -7.28 1.28 -0.75
N GLU A 83 -8.06 0.59 0.07
CA GLU A 83 -9.24 1.15 0.72
C GLU A 83 -8.86 2.39 1.56
N ARG A 84 -7.78 2.32 2.36
CA ARG A 84 -7.30 3.48 3.13
C ARG A 84 -6.89 4.64 2.24
N VAL A 85 -6.24 4.35 1.13
CA VAL A 85 -5.82 5.38 0.16
C VAL A 85 -7.05 6.04 -0.44
N LEU A 86 -8.05 5.25 -0.86
CA LEU A 86 -9.32 5.75 -1.39
C LEU A 86 -10.06 6.59 -0.34
N ILE A 87 -10.27 6.09 0.88
CA ILE A 87 -10.93 6.83 1.98
C ILE A 87 -10.18 8.13 2.29
N SER A 88 -8.84 8.09 2.36
CA SER A 88 -8.03 9.29 2.62
C SER A 88 -8.19 10.33 1.52
N MET A 89 -8.31 9.90 0.27
CA MET A 89 -8.53 10.78 -0.87
C MET A 89 -9.97 11.26 -0.98
N GLY A 90 -10.95 10.46 -0.56
CA GLY A 90 -12.35 10.89 -0.45
C GLY A 90 -12.48 12.16 0.40
N LYS A 91 -11.65 12.31 1.44
CA LYS A 91 -11.59 13.53 2.27
C LYS A 91 -11.11 14.77 1.52
N SER A 92 -10.27 14.62 0.49
CA SER A 92 -9.66 15.76 -0.22
C SER A 92 -10.33 16.05 -1.57
N ILE A 93 -10.73 15.01 -2.31
CA ILE A 93 -11.27 15.11 -3.67
C ILE A 93 -12.66 14.47 -3.81
N GLY A 94 -13.30 14.05 -2.71
CA GLY A 94 -14.59 13.36 -2.74
C GLY A 94 -15.71 14.17 -3.41
N ASN A 95 -15.69 15.50 -3.27
CA ASN A 95 -16.71 16.38 -3.85
C ASN A 95 -16.56 16.61 -5.36
N VAL A 96 -15.49 16.11 -5.99
CA VAL A 96 -15.28 16.28 -7.44
C VAL A 96 -16.32 15.44 -8.19
N ALA A 97 -17.02 16.06 -9.13
CA ALA A 97 -18.00 15.38 -9.96
C ALA A 97 -17.33 14.44 -10.97
N LEU A 98 -17.86 13.23 -11.14
CA LEU A 98 -17.34 12.25 -12.11
C LEU A 98 -17.40 12.77 -13.56
N SER A 99 -18.30 13.72 -13.86
CA SER A 99 -18.39 14.38 -15.16
C SER A 99 -17.18 15.27 -15.48
N GLN A 100 -16.39 15.67 -14.47
CA GLN A 100 -15.18 16.47 -14.63
C GLN A 100 -13.92 15.61 -14.78
N ILE A 101 -14.07 14.27 -14.73
CA ILE A 101 -12.95 13.33 -14.78
C ILE A 101 -12.56 13.10 -16.24
N ASP A 102 -11.64 13.94 -16.71
CA ASP A 102 -11.01 13.85 -18.01
C ASP A 102 -9.48 13.71 -17.88
N TYR A 103 -8.78 13.63 -19.03
CA TYR A 103 -7.32 13.52 -19.04
C TYR A 103 -6.64 14.70 -18.34
N ALA A 104 -7.14 15.92 -18.55
CA ALA A 104 -6.59 17.13 -17.94
C ALA A 104 -6.78 17.14 -16.42
N TRP A 105 -7.88 16.56 -15.91
CA TRP A 105 -8.08 16.33 -14.49
C TRP A 105 -7.02 15.35 -13.94
N GLY A 106 -6.73 14.26 -14.65
CA GLY A 106 -5.70 13.30 -14.27
C GLY A 106 -4.30 13.94 -14.16
N GLU A 107 -3.95 14.81 -15.11
CA GLU A 107 -2.69 15.58 -15.06
C GLU A 107 -2.65 16.55 -13.89
N ARG A 108 -3.74 17.31 -13.66
CA ARG A 108 -3.85 18.21 -12.51
C ARG A 108 -3.78 17.46 -11.19
N PHE A 109 -4.39 16.28 -11.09
CA PHE A 109 -4.35 15.42 -9.91
C PHE A 109 -2.92 15.03 -9.56
N VAL A 110 -2.16 14.50 -10.53
CA VAL A 110 -0.75 14.11 -10.33
C VAL A 110 0.14 15.33 -10.05
N LYS A 111 -0.08 16.45 -10.76
CA LYS A 111 0.66 17.70 -10.53
C LYS A 111 0.43 18.23 -9.11
N SER A 112 -0.82 18.23 -8.64
CA SER A 112 -1.18 18.64 -7.28
C SER A 112 -0.54 17.71 -6.23
N ALA A 113 -0.56 16.39 -6.46
CA ALA A 113 0.10 15.42 -5.59
C ALA A 113 1.62 15.69 -5.45
N LYS A 114 2.27 16.13 -6.54
CA LYS A 114 3.69 16.51 -6.54
C LYS A 114 3.96 17.86 -5.88
N GLN A 115 3.26 18.91 -6.30
CA GLN A 115 3.61 20.30 -5.96
C GLN A 115 2.97 20.76 -4.64
N VAL A 116 1.74 20.33 -4.36
CA VAL A 116 1.01 20.69 -3.14
C VAL A 116 1.24 19.62 -2.07
N GLY A 117 1.00 18.36 -2.43
CA GLY A 117 1.15 17.23 -1.52
C GLY A 117 2.60 16.88 -1.19
N GLN A 118 3.55 17.26 -2.04
CA GLN A 118 4.96 16.88 -1.95
C GLN A 118 5.13 15.37 -1.70
N LEU A 119 4.31 14.57 -2.36
CA LEU A 119 4.24 13.12 -2.12
C LEU A 119 5.41 12.40 -2.79
N ALA A 120 5.89 11.34 -2.14
CA ALA A 120 6.88 10.46 -2.77
C ALA A 120 6.30 9.81 -4.04
N PRO A 121 7.10 9.59 -5.10
CA PRO A 121 6.58 9.01 -6.35
C PRO A 121 5.88 7.66 -6.15
N SER A 122 6.38 6.80 -5.27
CA SER A 122 5.72 5.55 -4.86
C SER A 122 4.32 5.75 -4.27
N THR A 123 4.12 6.78 -3.43
CA THR A 123 2.81 7.14 -2.90
C THR A 123 1.87 7.60 -4.00
N ILE A 124 2.35 8.43 -4.93
CA ILE A 124 1.55 8.91 -6.08
C ILE A 124 1.10 7.71 -6.93
N ARG A 125 2.01 6.77 -7.21
CA ARG A 125 1.67 5.55 -7.97
C ARG A 125 0.64 4.69 -7.24
N HIS A 126 0.68 4.61 -5.90
CA HIS A 126 -0.31 3.88 -5.12
C HIS A 126 -1.69 4.55 -5.20
N GLN A 127 -1.76 5.87 -5.02
CA GLN A 127 -2.99 6.67 -5.17
C GLN A 127 -3.60 6.50 -6.57
N VAL A 128 -2.83 6.77 -7.62
CA VAL A 128 -3.27 6.62 -9.01
C VAL A 128 -3.70 5.18 -9.29
N GLY A 129 -2.95 4.18 -8.81
CA GLY A 129 -3.30 2.78 -9.00
C GLY A 129 -4.63 2.38 -8.35
N ALA A 130 -4.87 2.81 -7.11
CA ALA A 130 -6.11 2.53 -6.39
C ALA A 130 -7.32 3.17 -7.07
N MET A 131 -7.22 4.46 -7.44
CA MET A 131 -8.28 5.14 -8.21
C MET A 131 -8.51 4.51 -9.57
N ALA A 132 -7.45 4.16 -10.29
CA ALA A 132 -7.58 3.61 -11.63
C ALA A 132 -8.36 2.29 -11.60
N ARG A 133 -8.16 1.44 -10.59
CA ARG A 133 -8.98 0.23 -10.38
C ARG A 133 -10.45 0.54 -10.12
N MET A 134 -10.73 1.53 -9.28
CA MET A 134 -12.09 2.00 -9.03
C MET A 134 -12.74 2.55 -10.31
N PHE A 135 -12.04 3.38 -11.08
CA PHE A 135 -12.53 3.92 -12.34
C PHE A 135 -12.73 2.84 -13.41
N ASP A 136 -11.88 1.80 -13.44
CA ASP A 136 -12.09 0.63 -14.30
C ASP A 136 -13.39 -0.10 -13.94
N PHE A 137 -13.72 -0.21 -12.64
CA PHE A 137 -14.98 -0.78 -12.18
C PHE A 137 -16.19 0.05 -12.63
N LEU A 138 -16.15 1.38 -12.47
CA LEU A 138 -17.23 2.27 -12.92
C LEU A 138 -17.40 2.24 -14.44
N LEU A 139 -16.29 2.22 -15.19
CA LEU A 139 -16.29 2.16 -16.65
C LEU A 139 -17.00 0.89 -17.15
N ARG A 140 -16.73 -0.27 -16.54
CA ARG A 140 -17.39 -1.55 -16.88
C ARG A 140 -18.89 -1.54 -16.60
N ARG A 141 -19.36 -0.65 -15.72
CA ARG A 141 -20.77 -0.49 -15.37
C ARG A 141 -21.46 0.63 -16.16
N GLY A 142 -20.74 1.32 -17.04
CA GLY A 142 -21.24 2.50 -17.76
C GLY A 142 -21.46 3.72 -16.87
N GLU A 143 -20.93 3.72 -15.64
CA GLU A 143 -21.05 4.80 -14.65
C GLU A 143 -19.96 5.87 -14.85
N LEU A 144 -18.93 5.56 -15.65
CA LEU A 144 -17.86 6.48 -16.07
C LEU A 144 -17.60 6.33 -17.57
N VAL A 145 -17.29 7.43 -18.25
CA VAL A 145 -17.10 7.45 -19.72
C VAL A 145 -15.71 6.96 -20.13
N SER A 146 -14.68 7.34 -19.37
CA SER A 146 -13.30 6.96 -19.64
C SER A 146 -12.49 6.93 -18.36
N ASN A 147 -11.38 6.19 -18.36
CA ASN A 147 -10.45 6.17 -17.24
C ASN A 147 -9.18 6.98 -17.59
N PRO A 148 -9.10 8.28 -17.24
CA PRO A 148 -7.97 9.12 -17.62
C PRO A 148 -6.66 8.70 -16.93
N LEU A 149 -6.75 8.05 -15.76
CA LEU A 149 -5.56 7.63 -15.01
C LEU A 149 -4.79 6.50 -15.69
N ARG A 150 -5.44 5.74 -16.58
CA ARG A 150 -4.79 4.71 -17.41
C ARG A 150 -4.07 5.30 -18.62
N LEU A 151 -4.35 6.56 -18.97
CA LEU A 151 -3.76 7.24 -20.12
C LEU A 151 -2.53 8.08 -19.74
N LEU A 152 -2.22 8.20 -18.45
CA LEU A 152 -1.06 8.95 -17.97
C LEU A 152 0.26 8.39 -18.53
N PRO A 153 1.23 9.26 -18.89
CA PRO A 153 2.50 8.83 -19.46
C PRO A 153 3.32 8.02 -18.46
N LYS A 154 4.25 7.21 -18.98
CA LYS A 154 5.25 6.54 -18.12
C LYS A 154 6.02 7.58 -17.31
N GLY A 155 6.25 7.28 -16.03
CA GLY A 155 6.95 8.19 -15.13
C GLY A 155 6.12 9.38 -14.64
N TYR A 156 4.78 9.38 -14.80
CA TYR A 156 3.91 10.47 -14.32
C TYR A 156 4.18 10.90 -12.87
N ALA A 157 4.57 9.96 -12.01
CA ALA A 157 4.84 10.19 -10.60
C ALA A 157 6.20 10.83 -10.32
N SER A 158 7.13 10.79 -11.28
CA SER A 158 8.43 11.43 -11.13
C SER A 158 8.30 12.95 -11.24
N TYR A 159 9.14 13.66 -10.49
CA TYR A 159 9.22 15.11 -10.52
C TYR A 159 9.93 15.57 -11.80
N THR A 160 9.32 16.50 -12.52
CA THR A 160 9.92 17.16 -13.67
C THR A 160 10.74 18.38 -13.22
N PRO A 161 11.63 18.92 -14.06
CA PRO A 161 12.32 20.18 -13.75
C PRO A 161 11.36 21.32 -13.39
N GLY A 162 10.18 21.36 -14.03
CA GLY A 162 9.14 22.35 -13.71
C GLY A 162 8.51 22.14 -12.33
N ASP A 163 8.33 20.89 -11.90
CA ASP A 163 7.84 20.60 -10.54
C ASP A 163 8.88 21.00 -9.50
N SER A 164 10.16 20.69 -9.75
CA SER A 164 11.26 21.07 -8.87
C SER A 164 11.40 22.58 -8.73
N ALA A 165 11.26 23.34 -9.84
CA ALA A 165 11.31 24.80 -9.79
C ALA A 165 10.17 25.41 -8.95
N VAL A 166 8.94 24.86 -9.07
CA VAL A 166 7.79 25.29 -8.25
C VAL A 166 8.03 25.03 -6.77
N LEU A 167 8.60 23.86 -6.43
CA LEU A 167 8.92 23.52 -5.04
C LEU A 167 10.07 24.38 -4.49
N ALA A 168 11.12 24.61 -5.27
CA ALA A 168 12.26 25.43 -4.86
C ALA A 168 11.82 26.88 -4.54
N ALA A 169 10.87 27.42 -5.31
CA ALA A 169 10.30 28.75 -5.07
C ALA A 169 9.59 28.88 -3.70
N ILE A 170 9.18 27.76 -3.09
CA ILE A 170 8.56 27.70 -1.75
C ILE A 170 9.49 27.05 -0.71
N GLY A 171 10.80 26.97 -0.99
CA GLY A 171 11.80 26.42 -0.07
C GLY A 171 11.67 24.91 0.16
N LYS A 172 11.15 24.17 -0.83
CA LYS A 172 10.97 22.72 -0.77
C LYS A 172 11.73 22.02 -1.88
N ASP A 173 12.14 20.78 -1.61
CA ASP A 173 12.78 19.92 -2.60
C ASP A 173 11.83 18.86 -3.16
N ALA A 174 12.08 18.47 -4.41
CA ALA A 174 11.40 17.35 -5.04
C ALA A 174 11.68 16.05 -4.26
N ARG A 175 10.66 15.19 -4.14
CA ARG A 175 10.83 13.88 -3.49
C ARG A 175 11.21 12.81 -4.49
N GLU A 176 12.06 11.92 -4.04
CA GLU A 176 12.51 10.76 -4.79
C GLU A 176 12.13 9.47 -4.05
N ASP A 177 12.03 8.38 -4.81
CA ASP A 177 11.87 7.07 -4.22
C ASP A 177 13.22 6.61 -3.67
N GLN A 178 13.35 6.65 -2.35
CA GLN A 178 14.55 6.14 -1.69
C GLN A 178 14.36 4.66 -1.35
N SER A 179 15.18 3.81 -1.94
CA SER A 179 15.39 2.44 -1.44
C SER A 179 16.48 2.51 -0.37
N ARG A 180 16.14 2.13 0.86
CA ARG A 180 17.10 2.03 1.96
C ARG A 180 17.79 0.67 1.91
N ASP A 181 19.12 0.67 1.89
CA ASP A 181 19.95 -0.55 1.89
C ASP A 181 20.93 -0.55 3.08
N ARG A 182 20.42 -0.13 4.24
CA ARG A 182 21.20 -0.01 5.47
C ARG A 182 21.38 -1.39 6.09
N ARG A 183 22.65 -1.78 6.31
CA ARG A 183 23.03 -2.97 7.09
C ARG A 183 23.57 -2.57 8.45
N MET A 184 23.24 -3.32 9.49
CA MET A 184 23.80 -3.15 10.83
C MET A 184 25.19 -3.77 10.90
N SER A 185 26.17 -3.04 11.42
CA SER A 185 27.53 -3.55 11.61
C SER A 185 27.66 -4.42 12.87
N VAL A 186 28.79 -5.11 12.99
CA VAL A 186 29.10 -5.91 14.20
C VAL A 186 29.25 -5.00 15.43
N ASP A 187 29.88 -3.83 15.27
CA ASP A 187 30.06 -2.87 16.35
C ASP A 187 28.73 -2.25 16.81
N GLU A 188 27.82 -2.00 15.87
CA GLU A 188 26.47 -1.52 16.16
C GLU A 188 25.64 -2.57 16.89
N GLU A 189 25.73 -3.84 16.48
CA GLU A 189 25.09 -4.93 17.21
C GLU A 189 25.63 -5.01 18.65
N ALA A 190 26.95 -4.96 18.81
CA ALA A 190 27.58 -4.96 20.13
C ALA A 190 27.13 -3.76 20.98
N ALA A 191 27.05 -2.56 20.40
CA ALA A 191 26.56 -1.37 21.08
C ALA A 191 25.10 -1.51 21.53
N ILE A 192 24.22 -2.03 20.67
CA ILE A 192 22.81 -2.30 21.03
C ILE A 192 22.73 -3.33 22.16
N ARG A 193 23.54 -4.39 22.13
CA ARG A 193 23.59 -5.41 23.20
C ARG A 193 24.03 -4.81 24.54
N ARG A 194 25.03 -3.91 24.55
CA ARG A 194 25.42 -3.15 25.76
C ARG A 194 24.27 -2.31 26.33
N ILE A 195 23.45 -1.68 25.48
CA ILE A 195 22.25 -0.97 25.93
C ILE A 195 21.25 -1.92 26.58
N PHE A 196 21.07 -3.13 26.03
CA PHE A 196 20.31 -4.15 26.73
C PHE A 196 20.96 -4.50 28.06
N ASP A 197 22.27 -4.65 28.18
CA ASP A 197 22.97 -4.99 29.43
C ASP A 197 23.06 -3.87 30.49
N PHE A 198 22.19 -2.86 30.39
CA PHE A 198 22.12 -1.69 31.27
C PHE A 198 23.37 -0.83 31.28
N GLU A 199 24.24 -0.97 30.28
CA GLU A 199 25.37 -0.08 30.16
C GLU A 199 24.89 1.35 29.89
N LYS A 200 25.57 2.28 30.54
CA LYS A 200 25.29 3.71 30.45
C LYS A 200 25.64 4.21 29.05
N PRO A 201 24.69 4.80 28.29
CA PRO A 201 24.99 5.41 27.00
C PRO A 201 26.03 6.52 27.14
N GLU A 202 26.86 6.67 26.11
CA GLU A 202 27.86 7.74 26.07
C GLU A 202 27.17 9.12 26.19
N GLY A 203 27.66 9.96 27.11
CA GLY A 203 27.10 11.30 27.35
C GLY A 203 25.77 11.37 28.10
N LYS A 204 25.23 10.26 28.63
CA LYS A 204 24.04 10.27 29.51
C LYS A 204 24.42 10.04 30.96
N GLU A 205 23.68 10.55 31.93
CA GLU A 205 24.02 10.36 33.37
C GLU A 205 23.60 8.99 33.93
N ARG A 206 22.62 8.32 33.32
CA ARG A 206 22.02 7.08 33.81
C ARG A 206 21.79 6.07 32.69
N ALA A 207 21.70 4.79 33.07
CA ALA A 207 21.29 3.71 32.17
C ALA A 207 19.90 3.97 31.58
N PHE A 208 19.69 3.50 30.36
CA PHE A 208 18.45 3.69 29.63
C PHE A 208 17.35 2.76 30.18
N ALA A 209 16.24 3.32 30.66
CA ALA A 209 15.13 2.52 31.18
C ALA A 209 14.41 1.78 30.03
N LEU A 210 14.43 0.45 30.08
CA LEU A 210 13.80 -0.45 29.12
C LEU A 210 12.69 -1.27 29.79
N PRO A 211 11.44 -0.78 29.80
CA PRO A 211 10.31 -1.61 30.19
C PRO A 211 10.26 -2.87 29.32
N GLU A 212 10.03 -4.03 29.95
CA GLU A 212 9.95 -5.32 29.26
C GLU A 212 11.22 -5.65 28.45
N ARG A 213 12.39 -5.24 28.97
CA ARG A 213 13.73 -5.44 28.38
C ARG A 213 13.92 -6.82 27.78
N ASP A 214 13.68 -7.87 28.55
CA ASP A 214 13.99 -9.25 28.11
C ASP A 214 13.11 -9.65 26.90
N LYS A 215 11.88 -9.13 26.82
CA LYS A 215 11.01 -9.29 25.63
C LYS A 215 11.51 -8.46 24.46
N LEU A 216 12.03 -7.26 24.67
CA LEU A 216 12.64 -6.44 23.61
C LEU A 216 13.92 -7.08 23.06
N LEU A 217 14.75 -7.66 23.93
CA LEU A 217 15.94 -8.41 23.55
C LEU A 217 15.55 -9.66 22.73
N LEU A 218 14.56 -10.43 23.20
CA LEU A 218 14.02 -11.55 22.43
C LEU A 218 13.51 -11.10 21.05
N LEU A 219 12.78 -9.99 20.98
CA LEU A 219 12.27 -9.44 19.72
C LEU A 219 13.42 -9.09 18.76
N PHE A 220 14.50 -8.52 19.28
CA PHE A 220 15.70 -8.17 18.52
C PHE A 220 16.42 -9.41 17.98
N ASP A 221 16.71 -10.40 18.85
CA ASP A 221 17.37 -11.64 18.46
C ASP A 221 16.52 -12.43 17.45
N LEU A 222 15.21 -12.53 17.68
CA LEU A 222 14.31 -13.22 16.77
C LEU A 222 14.32 -12.55 15.39
N ALA A 223 14.30 -11.22 15.31
CA ALA A 223 14.34 -10.51 14.03
C ALA A 223 15.65 -10.76 13.25
N LEU A 224 16.79 -10.80 13.94
CA LEU A 224 18.10 -11.05 13.33
C LEU A 224 18.32 -12.49 12.89
N GLU A 225 17.80 -13.45 13.65
CA GLU A 225 18.03 -14.87 13.39
C GLU A 225 17.03 -15.46 12.39
N THR A 226 15.86 -14.84 12.20
CA THR A 226 14.77 -15.41 11.37
C THR A 226 14.41 -14.58 10.14
N ALA A 227 14.89 -13.34 10.08
CA ALA A 227 14.46 -12.34 9.09
C ALA A 227 12.94 -12.07 9.09
N MET A 228 12.20 -12.42 10.15
CA MET A 228 10.77 -12.13 10.26
C MET A 228 10.49 -10.62 10.25
N ARG A 229 9.33 -10.22 9.73
CA ARG A 229 8.86 -8.83 9.80
C ARG A 229 8.47 -8.52 11.25
N LEU A 230 8.65 -7.27 11.68
CA LEU A 230 8.27 -6.82 13.03
C LEU A 230 6.88 -7.31 13.48
N ARG A 231 5.87 -7.19 12.59
CA ARG A 231 4.51 -7.68 12.87
C ARG A 231 4.48 -9.18 13.10
N GLU A 232 5.13 -9.97 12.25
CA GLU A 232 5.20 -11.42 12.39
C GLU A 232 5.88 -11.83 13.71
N CYS A 233 6.85 -11.03 14.19
CA CYS A 233 7.48 -11.28 15.49
C CYS A 233 6.52 -10.99 16.66
N TYR A 234 5.96 -9.77 16.77
CA TYR A 234 5.20 -9.42 17.98
C TYR A 234 3.81 -10.07 18.07
N THR A 235 3.25 -10.54 16.93
CA THR A 235 1.99 -11.30 16.93
C THR A 235 2.19 -12.80 17.09
N LEU A 236 3.42 -13.25 17.35
CA LEU A 236 3.75 -14.67 17.47
C LEU A 236 3.03 -15.29 18.67
N THR A 237 2.40 -16.43 18.41
CA THR A 237 1.74 -17.28 19.41
C THR A 237 2.56 -18.53 19.69
N LEU A 238 2.38 -19.14 20.85
CA LEU A 238 3.14 -20.33 21.26
C LEU A 238 2.85 -21.56 20.40
N ASP A 239 1.61 -21.72 19.92
CA ASP A 239 1.22 -22.82 19.03
C ASP A 239 1.87 -22.76 17.65
N GLN A 240 2.37 -21.58 17.26
CA GLN A 240 3.17 -21.43 16.05
C GLN A 240 4.61 -21.92 16.20
N ILE A 241 5.09 -22.20 17.42
CA ILE A 241 6.48 -22.55 17.69
C ILE A 241 6.61 -24.06 17.95
N ASP A 242 7.34 -24.75 17.08
CA ASP A 242 7.75 -26.14 17.27
C ASP A 242 9.26 -26.16 17.58
N LEU A 243 9.61 -26.09 18.86
CA LEU A 243 11.00 -26.12 19.33
C LEU A 243 11.71 -27.45 18.99
N PRO A 244 11.09 -28.63 19.14
CA PRO A 244 11.69 -29.90 18.71
C PRO A 244 12.07 -29.92 17.23
N ARG A 245 11.21 -29.39 16.35
CA ARG A 245 11.51 -29.27 14.91
C ARG A 245 12.27 -27.99 14.55
N ARG A 246 12.49 -27.09 15.50
CA ARG A 246 13.15 -25.79 15.33
C ARG A 246 12.50 -24.95 14.23
N THR A 247 11.18 -24.83 14.26
CA THR A 247 10.42 -24.13 13.23
C THR A 247 9.35 -23.24 13.84
N ILE A 248 9.13 -22.07 13.22
CA ILE A 248 7.93 -21.24 13.43
C ILE A 248 7.02 -21.37 12.22
N PHE A 249 5.75 -21.67 12.44
CA PHE A 249 4.72 -21.66 11.40
C PHE A 249 3.98 -20.31 11.38
N LEU A 250 4.24 -19.50 10.35
CA LEU A 250 3.53 -18.24 10.16
C LEU A 250 2.26 -18.50 9.34
N ASP A 251 1.13 -18.58 10.05
CA ASP A 251 -0.19 -18.60 9.42
C ASP A 251 -0.59 -17.18 8.98
N ARG A 252 -1.39 -17.12 7.92
CA ARG A 252 -1.79 -15.93 7.16
C ARG A 252 -1.61 -14.60 7.89
N THR A 253 -0.69 -13.78 7.40
CA THR A 253 -0.91 -12.33 7.40
C THR A 253 -1.67 -11.97 6.13
N LYS A 254 -2.59 -11.01 6.19
CA LYS A 254 -3.53 -10.58 5.13
C LYS A 254 -2.92 -10.31 3.73
N ASN A 255 -1.59 -10.37 3.57
CA ASN A 255 -0.86 -10.21 2.31
C ASN A 255 0.37 -11.15 2.17
N GLY A 256 0.46 -12.26 2.90
CA GLY A 256 1.62 -13.17 2.91
C GLY A 256 1.27 -14.63 2.63
N ASP A 257 2.21 -15.38 2.06
CA ASP A 257 2.09 -16.81 1.88
C ASP A 257 2.46 -17.53 3.18
N ASN A 258 1.73 -18.59 3.52
CA ASN A 258 2.05 -19.41 4.69
C ASN A 258 3.46 -19.97 4.54
N ARG A 259 4.27 -19.85 5.60
CA ARG A 259 5.65 -20.33 5.55
C ARG A 259 6.13 -20.86 6.89
N GLN A 260 7.01 -21.84 6.80
CA GLN A 260 7.82 -22.28 7.93
C GLN A 260 9.12 -21.50 7.94
N VAL A 261 9.43 -20.93 9.09
CA VAL A 261 10.66 -20.17 9.36
C VAL A 261 11.55 -21.06 10.24
N PRO A 262 12.71 -21.52 9.76
CA PRO A 262 13.64 -22.30 10.57
C PRO A 262 14.27 -21.43 11.66
N LEU A 263 14.53 -22.04 12.81
CA LEU A 263 15.18 -21.41 13.95
C LEU A 263 16.63 -21.84 14.03
N SER A 264 17.54 -20.86 14.13
CA SER A 264 18.93 -21.12 14.48
C SER A 264 19.04 -21.63 15.92
N SER A 265 20.18 -22.20 16.28
CA SER A 265 20.45 -22.60 17.68
C SER A 265 20.40 -21.40 18.64
N VAL A 266 20.70 -20.18 18.15
CA VAL A 266 20.62 -18.95 18.94
C VAL A 266 19.16 -18.58 19.17
N ALA A 267 18.32 -18.62 18.13
CA ALA A 267 16.89 -18.34 18.25
C ALA A 267 16.16 -19.33 19.17
N VAL A 268 16.52 -20.62 19.10
CA VAL A 268 15.97 -21.66 20.01
C VAL A 268 16.30 -21.30 21.47
N LYS A 269 17.58 -21.04 21.78
CA LYS A 269 18.01 -20.65 23.13
C LYS A 269 17.32 -19.38 23.64
N ALA A 270 17.10 -18.41 22.76
CA ALA A 270 16.40 -17.18 23.11
C ALA A 270 14.92 -17.42 23.44
N LEU A 271 14.27 -18.38 22.76
CA LEU A 271 12.85 -18.72 22.95
C LEU A 271 12.60 -19.66 24.13
N GLU A 272 13.56 -20.50 24.52
CA GLU A 272 13.43 -21.49 25.61
C GLU A 272 12.80 -20.93 26.90
N PRO A 273 13.21 -19.76 27.43
CA PRO A 273 12.63 -19.20 28.65
C PRO A 273 11.15 -18.82 28.54
N TYR A 274 10.61 -18.73 27.33
CA TYR A 274 9.27 -18.19 27.05
C TYR A 274 8.25 -19.24 26.62
N GLY A 275 8.61 -20.52 26.63
CA GLY A 275 7.73 -21.62 26.20
C GLY A 275 6.58 -21.94 27.16
N GLY A 276 6.50 -21.33 28.36
CA GLY A 276 5.52 -21.70 29.39
C GLY A 276 4.69 -20.56 30.00
N ASP A 277 5.04 -19.29 29.76
CA ASP A 277 4.38 -18.13 30.40
C ASP A 277 3.92 -17.12 29.34
N ALA A 278 2.68 -17.29 28.89
CA ALA A 278 2.05 -16.45 27.88
C ALA A 278 0.62 -16.08 28.30
N ARG A 279 0.36 -14.78 28.43
CA ARG A 279 -1.02 -14.27 28.48
C ARG A 279 -1.69 -14.58 27.14
N ASN A 280 -2.77 -15.36 27.17
CA ASN A 280 -3.58 -15.72 26.00
C ASN A 280 -2.80 -16.43 24.86
N GLY A 281 -1.70 -17.13 25.18
CA GLY A 281 -0.90 -17.86 24.19
C GLY A 281 0.05 -17.00 23.35
N LEU A 282 0.13 -15.69 23.60
CA LEU A 282 1.05 -14.78 22.91
C LEU A 282 2.45 -14.78 23.53
N VAL A 283 3.47 -14.81 22.68
CA VAL A 283 4.88 -14.73 23.11
C VAL A 283 5.21 -13.35 23.67
N PHE A 284 4.62 -12.29 23.11
CA PHE A 284 4.93 -10.90 23.45
C PHE A 284 3.71 -10.17 24.06
N PRO A 285 3.92 -9.27 25.04
CA PRO A 285 2.83 -8.67 25.82
C PRO A 285 2.21 -7.41 25.19
N TRP A 286 2.72 -6.94 24.04
CA TRP A 286 2.38 -5.61 23.50
C TRP A 286 1.16 -5.58 22.59
N TRP A 287 0.69 -6.76 22.17
CA TRP A 287 -0.50 -6.92 21.36
C TRP A 287 -1.52 -7.73 22.15
N ASP A 288 -2.78 -7.35 22.04
CA ASP A 288 -3.91 -7.90 22.79
C ASP A 288 -4.60 -9.06 22.07
N GLY A 289 -4.10 -9.44 20.88
CA GLY A 289 -4.74 -10.43 20.02
C GLY A 289 -5.80 -9.84 19.08
N ASP A 290 -6.08 -8.53 19.15
CA ASP A 290 -7.02 -7.89 18.22
C ASP A 290 -6.42 -7.81 16.81
N PRO A 291 -6.93 -8.57 15.82
CA PRO A 291 -6.39 -8.56 14.47
C PRO A 291 -6.74 -7.27 13.71
N SER A 292 -7.46 -6.32 14.32
CA SER A 292 -7.74 -5.03 13.71
C SER A 292 -6.45 -4.31 13.33
N GLU A 293 -6.47 -3.70 12.16
CA GLU A 293 -5.34 -2.93 11.67
C GLU A 293 -5.03 -1.71 12.54
N ALA A 294 -6.01 -1.21 13.30
CA ALA A 294 -5.79 -0.16 14.28
C ALA A 294 -4.93 -0.66 15.46
N SER A 295 -5.23 -1.84 16.01
CA SER A 295 -4.42 -2.47 17.06
C SER A 295 -3.01 -2.77 16.56
N LEU A 296 -2.88 -3.47 15.42
CA LEU A 296 -1.59 -3.80 14.81
C LEU A 296 -0.73 -2.55 14.53
N ARG A 297 -1.32 -1.48 13.98
CA ARG A 297 -0.60 -0.23 13.71
C ARG A 297 -0.11 0.44 15.00
N ARG A 298 -0.92 0.44 16.06
CA ARG A 298 -0.57 1.00 17.36
C ARG A 298 0.66 0.29 17.93
N THR A 299 0.64 -1.05 17.94
CA THR A 299 1.75 -1.87 18.45
C THR A 299 3.00 -1.73 17.60
N THR A 300 2.89 -1.80 16.26
CA THR A 300 4.01 -1.54 15.34
C THR A 300 4.62 -0.16 15.60
N SER A 301 3.81 0.89 15.75
CA SER A 301 4.32 2.25 15.99
C SER A 301 5.03 2.37 17.34
N ARG A 302 4.50 1.73 18.39
CA ARG A 302 5.11 1.69 19.72
C ARG A 302 6.49 1.02 19.68
N LEU A 303 6.58 -0.16 19.07
CA LEU A 303 7.82 -0.94 19.01
C LEU A 303 8.88 -0.30 18.10
N SER A 304 8.48 0.25 16.95
CA SER A 304 9.41 1.01 16.10
C SER A 304 10.02 2.21 16.83
N ARG A 305 9.24 2.93 17.65
CA ARG A 305 9.76 4.04 18.47
C ARG A 305 10.65 3.55 19.61
N ALA A 306 10.29 2.44 20.26
CA ALA A 306 11.12 1.85 21.30
C ALA A 306 12.50 1.46 20.76
N PHE A 307 12.54 0.77 19.62
CA PHE A 307 13.78 0.42 18.95
C PHE A 307 14.58 1.64 18.49
N ALA A 308 13.93 2.66 17.92
CA ALA A 308 14.62 3.89 17.52
C ALA A 308 15.34 4.57 18.70
N ARG A 309 14.74 4.55 19.91
CA ARG A 309 15.40 5.08 21.12
C ARG A 309 16.57 4.21 21.58
N ILE A 310 16.48 2.89 21.43
CA ILE A 310 17.60 1.97 21.72
C ILE A 310 18.76 2.22 20.75
N ALA A 311 18.47 2.33 19.45
CA ALA A 311 19.45 2.59 18.42
C ALA A 311 20.14 3.96 18.63
N ASP A 312 19.36 5.00 18.95
CA ASP A 312 19.91 6.32 19.30
C ASP A 312 20.83 6.26 20.53
N ALA A 313 20.42 5.55 21.59
CA ALA A 313 21.25 5.34 22.78
C ALA A 313 22.53 4.54 22.48
N ALA A 314 22.51 3.64 21.49
CA ALA A 314 23.65 2.87 21.04
C ALA A 314 24.56 3.62 20.04
N GLY A 315 24.24 4.89 19.71
CA GLY A 315 25.03 5.69 18.76
C GLY A 315 24.72 5.38 17.28
N CYS A 316 23.69 4.59 16.99
CA CYS A 316 23.26 4.22 15.65
C CYS A 316 21.84 4.71 15.34
N GLY A 317 21.52 5.97 15.68
CA GLY A 317 20.18 6.56 15.59
C GLY A 317 19.55 6.59 14.19
N ASP A 318 20.33 6.36 13.13
CA ASP A 318 19.79 6.20 11.79
C ASP A 318 19.18 4.80 11.56
N LEU A 319 19.54 3.78 12.34
CA LEU A 319 19.12 2.38 12.22
C LEU A 319 17.64 2.19 12.62
N ARG A 320 16.88 1.49 11.77
CA ARG A 320 15.46 1.19 11.96
C ARG A 320 15.26 -0.30 12.19
N PHE A 321 14.17 -0.69 12.86
CA PHE A 321 13.89 -2.10 13.11
C PHE A 321 13.79 -2.92 11.82
N HIS A 322 13.30 -2.32 10.72
CA HIS A 322 13.24 -3.00 9.43
C HIS A 322 14.62 -3.34 8.84
N ASP A 323 15.66 -2.58 9.20
CA ASP A 323 17.03 -2.85 8.76
C ASP A 323 17.57 -4.16 9.36
N LEU A 324 17.03 -4.61 10.50
CA LEU A 324 17.37 -5.93 11.07
C LEU A 324 16.97 -7.07 10.15
N ARG A 325 15.84 -6.94 9.44
CA ARG A 325 15.43 -7.93 8.45
C ARG A 325 16.32 -7.90 7.21
N HIS A 326 16.79 -6.72 6.80
CA HIS A 326 17.80 -6.60 5.74
C HIS A 326 19.09 -7.31 6.16
N GLU A 327 19.58 -7.04 7.37
CA GLU A 327 20.77 -7.67 7.92
C GLU A 327 20.62 -9.18 8.08
N ALA A 328 19.49 -9.65 8.62
CA ALA A 328 19.18 -11.08 8.74
C ALA A 328 19.19 -11.78 7.37
N THR A 329 18.61 -11.14 6.35
CA THR A 329 18.63 -11.69 4.98
C THR A 329 20.07 -11.76 4.46
N SER A 330 20.88 -10.71 4.66
CA SER A 330 22.30 -10.73 4.30
C SER A 330 23.08 -11.84 5.02
N ARG A 331 22.83 -12.06 6.31
CA ARG A 331 23.42 -13.16 7.08
C ARG A 331 23.06 -14.53 6.52
N LEU A 332 21.82 -14.73 6.05
CA LEU A 332 21.46 -15.98 5.38
C LEU A 332 22.28 -16.19 4.11
N PHE A 333 22.55 -15.14 3.33
CA PHE A 333 23.42 -15.24 2.16
C PHE A 333 24.88 -15.51 2.55
N GLU A 334 25.40 -14.83 3.57
CA GLU A 334 26.83 -14.88 3.94
C GLU A 334 27.20 -16.13 4.77
N LYS A 335 26.33 -16.54 5.69
CA LYS A 335 26.63 -17.55 6.72
C LYS A 335 26.07 -18.94 6.41
N THR A 336 25.34 -19.10 5.31
CA THR A 336 24.73 -20.39 4.95
C THR A 336 25.02 -20.75 3.50
N THR A 337 24.84 -22.02 3.16
CA THR A 337 24.92 -22.55 1.79
C THR A 337 23.56 -22.59 1.09
N LEU A 338 22.50 -22.07 1.72
CA LEU A 338 21.13 -22.08 1.18
C LEU A 338 21.06 -21.40 -0.18
N SER A 339 20.28 -21.95 -1.09
CA SER A 339 19.94 -21.34 -2.37
C SER A 339 19.12 -20.06 -2.19
N GLU A 340 19.13 -19.20 -3.21
CA GLU A 340 18.29 -17.99 -3.23
C GLU A 340 16.79 -18.30 -3.07
N PHE A 341 16.35 -19.45 -3.59
CA PHE A 341 14.97 -19.92 -3.45
C PHE A 341 14.63 -20.31 -2.01
N GLU A 342 15.54 -21.03 -1.33
CA GLU A 342 15.37 -21.38 0.08
C GLU A 342 15.34 -20.12 0.96
N ILE A 343 16.24 -19.17 0.71
CA ILE A 343 16.24 -17.87 1.42
C ILE A 343 14.95 -17.11 1.12
N ALA A 344 14.44 -17.10 -0.11
CA ALA A 344 13.15 -16.50 -0.45
C ALA A 344 11.99 -17.11 0.33
N LYS A 345 12.00 -18.44 0.47
CA LYS A 345 11.00 -19.20 1.23
C LYS A 345 11.05 -18.87 2.73
N ILE A 346 12.24 -18.77 3.32
CA ILE A 346 12.43 -18.40 4.73
C ILE A 346 11.96 -16.96 4.99
N THR A 347 12.47 -16.03 4.17
CA THR A 347 12.22 -14.60 4.35
C THR A 347 10.79 -14.21 3.93
N GLY A 348 10.14 -14.97 3.04
CA GLY A 348 8.82 -14.65 2.50
C GLY A 348 8.86 -13.54 1.44
N HIS A 349 9.85 -13.59 0.55
CA HIS A 349 9.91 -12.74 -0.65
C HIS A 349 9.19 -13.42 -1.81
N ARG A 350 8.13 -12.77 -2.33
CA ARG A 350 7.31 -13.28 -3.46
C ARG A 350 7.99 -13.28 -4.83
N SER A 351 9.03 -12.48 -5.00
CA SER A 351 9.74 -12.35 -6.28
C SER A 351 11.24 -12.45 -6.04
N PRO A 352 11.96 -13.30 -6.80
CA PRO A 352 13.41 -13.36 -6.78
C PRO A 352 14.08 -12.01 -7.04
N ARG A 353 13.43 -11.11 -7.79
CA ARG A 353 13.93 -9.74 -8.03
C ARG A 353 14.13 -8.94 -6.74
N MET A 354 13.34 -9.22 -5.69
CA MET A 354 13.53 -8.56 -4.39
C MET A 354 14.82 -9.01 -3.70
N LEU A 355 15.28 -10.24 -3.99
CA LEU A 355 16.50 -10.80 -3.44
C LEU A 355 17.77 -10.50 -4.26
N MET A 356 17.64 -10.07 -5.52
CA MET A 356 18.78 -9.78 -6.39
C MET A 356 19.81 -8.83 -5.75
N ARG A 357 19.37 -7.91 -4.89
CA ARG A 357 20.27 -7.01 -4.15
C ARG A 357 21.26 -7.74 -3.22
N TYR A 358 20.88 -8.90 -2.70
CA TYR A 358 21.71 -9.73 -1.82
C TYR A 358 22.58 -10.73 -2.59
N ALA A 359 22.23 -11.05 -3.84
CA ALA A 359 22.98 -12.02 -4.65
C ALA A 359 24.45 -11.62 -4.81
N ASN A 360 24.74 -10.31 -4.87
CA ASN A 360 26.09 -9.77 -4.95
C ASN A 360 26.98 -10.14 -3.74
N LEU A 361 26.39 -10.47 -2.58
CA LEU A 361 27.15 -10.86 -1.37
C LEU A 361 27.90 -12.19 -1.53
N ARG A 362 27.56 -12.99 -2.55
CA ARG A 362 28.24 -14.26 -2.86
C ARG A 362 29.15 -14.18 -4.08
N GLY A 363 29.43 -12.98 -4.60
CA GLY A 363 30.21 -12.79 -5.82
C GLY A 363 31.57 -13.49 -5.81
N SER A 364 32.29 -13.46 -4.68
CA SER A 364 33.58 -14.15 -4.50
C SER A 364 33.43 -15.68 -4.35
N ASN A 365 32.33 -16.14 -3.75
CA ASN A 365 32.08 -17.57 -3.51
C ASN A 365 31.65 -18.31 -4.78
N LEU A 366 31.34 -17.58 -5.85
CA LEU A 366 31.13 -18.18 -7.17
C LEU A 366 32.41 -18.81 -7.70
N ALA A 367 33.59 -18.24 -7.40
CA ALA A 367 34.86 -18.77 -7.87
C ALA A 367 35.12 -20.21 -7.39
N GLU A 368 34.76 -20.53 -6.14
CA GLU A 368 34.85 -21.89 -5.57
C GLU A 368 33.91 -22.91 -6.23
N LYS A 369 32.92 -22.43 -7.00
CA LYS A 369 31.94 -23.24 -7.73
C LYS A 369 32.19 -23.28 -9.24
N LEU A 370 33.21 -22.58 -9.72
CA LEU A 370 33.70 -22.71 -11.08
C LEU A 370 34.57 -23.99 -11.17
N TRP A 371 34.70 -24.53 -12.38
CA TRP A 371 35.26 -25.86 -12.65
C TRP A 371 36.74 -26.01 -12.27
#